data_AF-A0A964IRN8-F1
#
_entry.id   AF-A0A964IRN8-F1
#
_cell.length_a   1.000
_cell.length_b   1.000
_cell.length_c   1.000
_cell.angle_alpha   90.00
_cell.angle_beta   90.00
_cell.angle_gamma   90.00
#
_symmetry.space_group_name_H-M   'P 1'
#
loop_
_entity.id
_entity.type
_entity.pdbx_description
1 polymer ?
#
loop_
_entity_poly.entity_id
_entity_poly.type
_entity_poly.pdbx_seq_one_letter_code
_entity_poly.pdbx_strand_id
1 'polypeptide(L)'
;MNVGQTLFAQVMEFVPWKTFGRIIERHQGDAGVRTLGCADLFRVMAFAQLTWRESWRDIEACLAANQAKLFHMGLKAPPARAT
;
A
#
# COMPACT_ATOMS: atom_id res chain seq x y z
N MET A 1 -14.60 -1.16 17.50
CA MET A 1 -14.59 -1.18 16.03
C MET A 1 -14.63 0.27 15.58
N ASN A 2 -13.55 0.82 15.02
CA ASN A 2 -13.50 2.23 14.68
C ASN A 2 -14.43 2.47 13.49
N VAL A 3 -15.49 3.25 13.69
CA VAL A 3 -16.54 3.55 12.70
C VAL A 3 -16.04 4.58 11.67
N GLY A 4 -14.74 4.59 11.38
CA GLY A 4 -14.08 5.64 10.59
C GLY A 4 -12.81 5.18 9.89
N GLN A 5 -12.33 6.04 8.99
CA GLN A 5 -11.12 5.85 8.20
C GLN A 5 -9.88 5.66 9.09
N THR A 6 -9.00 4.74 8.72
CA THR A 6 -7.75 4.49 9.47
C THR A 6 -6.85 5.74 9.45
N LEU A 7 -6.03 5.93 10.48
CA LEU A 7 -5.03 7.02 10.48
C LEU A 7 -4.12 6.93 9.24
N PHE A 8 -3.73 5.72 8.85
CA PHE A 8 -2.98 5.49 7.62
C PHE A 8 -3.69 6.07 6.40
N ALA A 9 -4.98 5.76 6.25
CA ALA A 9 -5.76 6.25 5.13
C ALA A 9 -5.92 7.78 5.15
N GLN A 10 -6.01 8.42 6.32
CA GLN A 10 -6.01 9.88 6.44
C GLN A 10 -4.67 10.47 6.01
N VAL A 11 -3.54 9.88 6.42
CA VAL A 11 -2.21 10.31 5.98
C VAL A 11 -2.05 10.14 4.47
N MET A 12 -2.63 9.09 3.89
CA MET A 12 -2.60 8.87 2.44
C MET A 12 -3.43 9.88 1.63
N GLU A 13 -4.30 10.69 2.25
CA GLU A 13 -5.02 11.76 1.54
C GLU A 13 -4.11 12.91 1.10
N PHE A 14 -2.99 13.11 1.80
CA PHE A 14 -1.99 14.12 1.42
C PHE A 14 -1.19 13.75 0.17
N VAL A 15 -1.29 12.49 -0.29
CA VAL A 15 -0.62 12.03 -1.51
C VAL A 15 -1.42 12.51 -2.73
N PRO A 16 -0.81 13.22 -3.69
CA PRO A 16 -1.50 13.69 -4.88
C PRO A 16 -1.71 12.55 -5.90
N TRP A 17 -2.64 11.63 -5.61
CA TRP A 17 -2.85 10.38 -6.36
C TRP A 17 -3.03 10.56 -7.86
N LYS A 18 -3.69 11.65 -8.30
CA LYS A 18 -3.81 11.97 -9.74
C LYS A 18 -2.46 12.27 -10.39
N THR A 19 -1.60 13.04 -9.73
CA THR A 19 -0.26 13.34 -10.23
C THR A 19 0.62 12.09 -10.16
N PHE A 20 0.50 11.31 -9.09
CA PHE A 20 1.21 10.04 -8.96
C PHE A 20 0.85 9.05 -10.08
N GLY A 21 -0.44 8.89 -10.39
CA GLY A 21 -0.90 8.08 -11.52
C GLY A 21 -0.34 8.55 -12.87
N ARG A 22 -0.34 9.86 -13.14
CA ARG A 22 0.28 10.42 -14.36
C ARG A 22 1.77 10.11 -14.47
N ILE A 23 2.50 10.08 -13.35
CA ILE A 23 3.93 9.73 -13.33
C ILE A 23 4.11 8.23 -13.65
N ILE A 24 3.32 7.36 -13.04
CA ILE A 24 3.34 5.91 -13.33
C ILE A 24 3.09 5.68 -14.82
N GLU A 25 2.05 6.29 -15.38
CA GLU A 25 1.72 6.16 -16.81
C GLU A 25 2.85 6.69 -17.70
N ARG A 26 3.36 7.89 -17.41
CA ARG A 26 4.44 8.53 -18.19
C ARG A 26 5.70 7.68 -18.25
N HIS A 27 6.04 7.01 -17.16
CA HIS A 27 7.25 6.21 -17.05
C HIS A 27 7.00 4.71 -17.22
N GLN A 28 5.78 4.31 -17.59
CA GLN A 28 5.39 2.90 -17.69
C GLN A 28 5.74 2.10 -16.42
N GLY A 29 5.55 2.71 -15.23
CA GLY A 29 6.01 2.15 -13.96
C GLY A 29 5.38 0.80 -13.61
N ASP A 30 4.17 0.54 -14.12
CA ASP A 30 3.46 -0.73 -13.96
C ASP A 30 3.66 -1.70 -15.14
N ALA A 31 4.54 -1.39 -16.10
CA ALA A 31 4.79 -2.29 -17.23
C ALA A 31 5.40 -3.61 -16.76
N GLY A 32 4.73 -4.72 -17.08
CA GLY A 32 5.15 -6.06 -16.67
C GLY A 32 4.84 -6.43 -15.22
N VAL A 33 4.20 -5.54 -14.45
CA VAL A 33 3.75 -5.85 -13.09
C VAL A 33 2.57 -6.82 -13.13
N ARG A 34 2.62 -7.88 -12.30
CA ARG A 34 1.59 -8.92 -12.24
C ARG A 34 0.67 -8.82 -11.03
N THR A 35 1.21 -8.39 -9.89
CA THR A 35 0.51 -8.53 -8.59
C THR A 35 0.60 -7.30 -7.69
N LEU A 36 1.63 -6.46 -7.82
CA LEU A 36 1.88 -5.33 -6.92
C LEU A 36 2.24 -4.06 -7.72
N GLY A 37 1.23 -3.26 -8.07
CA GLY A 37 1.41 -2.00 -8.80
C GLY A 37 2.15 -0.94 -7.98
N CYS A 38 2.72 0.06 -8.63
CA CYS A 38 3.46 1.16 -8.01
C CYS A 38 2.65 1.86 -6.90
N ALA A 39 1.34 2.04 -7.09
CA ALA A 39 0.47 2.66 -6.11
C ALA A 39 0.25 1.77 -4.86
N ASP A 40 0.19 0.46 -5.04
CA ASP A 40 0.08 -0.48 -3.93
C ASP A 40 1.43 -0.62 -3.21
N LEU A 41 2.53 -0.73 -3.96
CA LEU A 41 3.89 -0.73 -3.44
C LEU A 41 4.17 0.53 -2.60
N PHE A 42 3.78 1.71 -3.09
CA PHE A 42 3.94 2.96 -2.35
C PHE A 42 3.19 2.92 -1.01
N ARG A 43 1.94 2.43 -0.99
CA ARG A 43 1.16 2.29 0.26
C ARG A 43 1.80 1.30 1.22
N VAL A 44 2.28 0.16 0.72
CA VAL A 44 2.97 -0.85 1.53
C VAL A 44 4.25 -0.28 2.14
N MET A 45 5.06 0.43 1.36
CA MET A 45 6.29 1.07 1.85
C MET A 45 5.99 2.18 2.86
N ALA A 46 5.00 3.04 2.60
CA ALA A 46 4.57 4.06 3.55
C ALA A 46 4.07 3.44 4.86
N PHE A 47 3.31 2.34 4.79
CA PHE A 47 2.86 1.61 5.96
C PHE A 47 4.05 1.05 6.76
N ALA A 48 5.04 0.47 6.08
CA ALA A 48 6.23 -0.07 6.72
C ALA A 48 7.00 1.01 7.50
N GLN A 49 7.20 2.18 6.88
CA GLN A 49 7.88 3.31 7.52
C GLN A 49 7.10 3.82 8.76
N LEU A 50 5.78 3.99 8.63
CA LEU A 50 4.94 4.48 9.74
C LEU A 50 4.77 3.48 10.89
N THR A 51 4.96 2.19 10.63
CA THR A 51 4.79 1.12 11.63
C THR A 51 6.12 0.50 12.07
N TRP A 52 7.24 1.09 11.66
CA TRP A 52 8.59 0.65 11.98
C TRP A 52 8.84 -0.83 11.65
N ARG A 53 8.38 -1.26 10.47
CA ARG A 53 8.58 -2.63 9.97
C ARG A 53 9.83 -2.66 9.10
N GLU A 54 10.81 -3.45 9.54
CA GLU A 54 12.15 -3.45 8.94
C GLU A 54 12.33 -4.56 7.89
N SER A 55 11.48 -5.59 7.89
CA SER A 55 11.57 -6.68 6.92
C SER A 55 10.28 -6.87 6.11
N TRP A 56 10.42 -7.37 4.88
CA TRP A 56 9.28 -7.72 4.03
C TRP A 56 8.34 -8.73 4.69
N ARG A 57 8.90 -9.70 5.43
CA ARG A 57 8.11 -10.68 6.16
C ARG A 57 7.29 -10.04 7.26
N ASP A 58 7.86 -9.07 7.99
CA ASP A 58 7.13 -8.38 9.06
C ASP A 58 6.01 -7.50 8.49
N ILE A 59 6.26 -6.86 7.34
CA ILE A 59 5.25 -6.08 6.63
C ILE A 59 4.10 -6.98 6.17
N GLU A 60 4.41 -8.09 5.49
CA GLU A 60 3.43 -9.06 5.00
C GLU A 60 2.63 -9.66 6.16
N ALA A 61 3.29 -10.14 7.22
CA ALA A 61 2.64 -10.72 8.38
C ALA A 61 1.70 -9.71 9.06
N CYS A 62 2.13 -8.46 9.20
CA CYS A 62 1.32 -7.41 9.83
C CYS A 62 0.09 -7.05 8.98
N LEU A 63 0.24 -6.90 7.67
CA LEU A 63 -0.86 -6.61 6.73
C LEU A 63 -1.82 -7.80 6.61
N ALA A 64 -1.30 -9.03 6.58
CA ALA A 64 -2.10 -10.26 6.58
C ALA A 64 -2.93 -10.41 7.86
N ALA A 65 -2.36 -10.12 9.02
CA ALA A 65 -3.08 -10.13 10.30
C ALA A 65 -4.18 -9.05 10.39
N ASN A 66 -4.09 -8.00 9.57
CA ASN A 66 -5.04 -6.88 9.54
C ASN A 66 -5.87 -6.82 8.24
N GLN A 67 -6.10 -7.95 7.56
CA GLN A 67 -6.80 -8.03 6.28
C GLN A 67 -8.12 -7.24 6.22
N ALA A 68 -8.92 -7.29 7.30
CA ALA A 68 -10.20 -6.57 7.38
C ALA A 68 -10.06 -5.04 7.25
N LYS A 69 -8.88 -4.46 7.50
CA LYS A 69 -8.60 -3.02 7.42
C LYS A 69 -7.99 -2.61 6.08
N LEU A 70 -7.50 -3.55 5.27
CA LEU A 70 -6.76 -3.25 4.03
C LEU A 70 -7.59 -2.46 3.02
N PHE A 71 -8.87 -2.82 2.87
CA PHE A 71 -9.78 -2.13 1.97
C PHE A 71 -9.86 -0.63 2.30
N HIS A 72 -10.01 -0.30 3.59
CA HIS A 72 -10.05 1.09 4.07
C HIS A 72 -8.69 1.79 4.01
N MET A 73 -7.59 1.05 3.83
CA MET A 73 -6.23 1.58 3.61
C MET A 73 -5.90 1.76 2.12
N GLY A 74 -6.83 1.42 1.21
CA GLY A 74 -6.62 1.48 -0.23
C GLY A 74 -5.76 0.33 -0.77
N LEU A 75 -5.66 -0.78 -0.04
CA LEU A 75 -4.98 -2.01 -0.48
C LEU A 75 -6.03 -3.10 -0.74
N LYS A 76 -5.96 -3.76 -1.90
CA LYS A 76 -6.91 -4.81 -2.30
C LYS A 76 -6.63 -6.15 -1.63
N ALA A 77 -5.36 -6.46 -1.41
CA ALA A 77 -4.87 -7.70 -0.83
C ALA A 77 -3.53 -7.45 -0.11
N PRO A 78 -3.12 -8.32 0.81
CA PRO A 78 -1.76 -8.31 1.33
C PRO A 78 -0.76 -8.44 0.17
N PRO A 79 0.40 -7.76 0.23
CA PRO A 79 1.42 -7.90 -0.80
C PRO A 79 1.87 -9.36 -0.89
N ALA A 80 1.77 -9.94 -2.08
CA ALA A 80 2.19 -11.32 -2.32
C ALA A 80 3.73 -11.42 -2.23
N ARG A 81 4.21 -12.51 -1.64
CA ARG A 81 5.63 -12.86 -1.66
C ARG A 81 6.13 -12.99 -3.11
N ALA A 82 7.20 -12.28 -3.44
CA ALA A 82 7.98 -12.60 -4.63
C ALA A 82 8.68 -13.95 -4.37
N THR A 83 8.20 -14.99 -5.05
CA THR A 83 8.86 -16.30 -5.13
C THR A 83 9.91 -16.28 -6.23
#